data_AF-S8F1M7-F1
#
_entry.id   AF-S8F1M7-F1
#
_cell.length_a   1.000
_cell.length_b   1.000
_cell.length_c   1.000
_cell.angle_alpha   90.00
_cell.angle_beta   90.00
_cell.angle_gamma   90.00
#
_symmetry.space_group_name_H-M   'P 1'
#
loop_
_entity.id
_entity.type
_entity.pdbx_description
1 polymer ?
#
loop_
_entity_poly.entity_id
_entity_poly.type
_entity_poly.pdbx_seq_one_letter_code
_entity_poly.pdbx_strand_id
1 'polypeptide(L)'
;MGGVTGWLRQEFRELELLDEITRLKYEGNRSPKVEGATRAALIHSYRTLKGGKYVPKTIHGALKWSEKDPFEVEDPYKEAEWELVKHTKGKNSDQKLNANAKYVPAKGSTQLAMLSTDADGRTKRKYTGDPGDSNERYPLCFTWNEATYSCAFDTLFGILHHVYQSQNILWCSNIQSQN
;
A
#
# COMPACT_ATOMS: atom_id res chain seq x y z
N MET A 1 22.10 -12.07 2.97
CA MET A 1 20.95 -12.96 2.76
C MET A 1 19.68 -12.12 2.86
N GLY A 2 19.23 -11.53 1.75
CA GLY A 2 18.02 -10.71 1.71
C GLY A 2 16.79 -11.59 1.55
N GLY A 3 16.06 -11.82 2.64
CA GLY A 3 14.78 -12.53 2.61
C GLY A 3 13.62 -11.54 2.68
N VAL A 4 12.49 -11.90 2.05
CA VAL A 4 11.20 -11.24 2.26
C VAL A 4 10.85 -11.27 3.75
N THR A 5 10.43 -10.13 4.31
CA THR A 5 10.04 -10.02 5.72
C THR A 5 8.88 -10.97 6.04
N GLY A 6 8.78 -11.43 7.29
CA GLY A 6 7.74 -12.39 7.70
C GLY A 6 6.32 -11.90 7.39
N TRP A 7 6.06 -10.61 7.63
CA TRP A 7 4.79 -9.95 7.32
C TRP A 7 4.47 -9.96 5.82
N LEU A 8 5.46 -9.68 4.97
CA LEU A 8 5.24 -9.67 3.52
C LEU A 8 5.03 -11.10 3.00
N ARG A 9 5.71 -12.10 3.55
CA ARG A 9 5.44 -13.52 3.24
C ARG A 9 4.02 -13.93 3.62
N GLN A 10 3.55 -13.50 4.79
CA GLN A 10 2.19 -13.75 5.24
C GLN A 10 1.17 -13.15 4.29
N GLU A 11 1.33 -11.87 3.90
CA GLU A 11 0.43 -11.22 2.95
C GLU A 11 0.36 -12.00 1.61
N PHE A 12 1.49 -12.46 1.10
CA PHE A 12 1.50 -13.31 -0.11
C PHE A 12 0.77 -14.65 0.10
N ARG A 13 0.93 -15.32 1.25
CA ARG A 13 0.19 -16.55 1.57
C ARG A 13 -1.32 -16.31 1.61
N GLU A 14 -1.73 -15.17 2.17
CA GLU A 14 -3.14 -14.77 2.22
C GLU A 14 -3.72 -14.51 0.83
N LEU A 15 -2.97 -13.83 -0.05
CA LEU A 15 -3.37 -13.60 -1.44
C LEU A 15 -3.54 -14.91 -2.22
N GLU A 16 -2.62 -15.88 -2.04
CA GLU A 16 -2.72 -17.21 -2.66
C GLU A 16 -3.97 -17.99 -2.20
N LEU A 17 -4.35 -17.84 -0.93
CA LEU A 17 -5.60 -18.43 -0.44
C LEU A 17 -6.84 -17.74 -1.04
N LEU A 18 -6.81 -16.42 -1.21
CA LEU A 18 -7.91 -15.70 -1.85
C LEU A 18 -8.05 -16.08 -3.33
N ASP A 19 -6.93 -16.28 -4.03
CA ASP A 19 -6.95 -16.76 -5.41
C ASP A 19 -7.60 -18.16 -5.50
N GLU A 20 -7.20 -19.08 -4.61
CA GLU A 20 -7.81 -20.41 -4.50
C GLU A 20 -9.33 -20.34 -4.22
N ILE A 21 -9.75 -19.48 -3.28
CA ILE A 21 -11.18 -19.28 -2.96
C ILE A 21 -11.94 -18.73 -4.18
N THR A 22 -11.32 -17.79 -4.90
CA THR A 22 -11.92 -17.16 -6.08
C THR A 22 -12.03 -18.17 -7.23
N ARG A 23 -11.00 -19.00 -7.45
CA ARG A 23 -11.03 -20.10 -8.41
C ARG A 23 -12.14 -21.09 -8.08
N LEU A 24 -12.25 -21.53 -6.82
CA LEU A 24 -13.32 -22.44 -6.39
C LEU A 24 -14.71 -21.82 -6.56
N LYS A 25 -14.85 -20.50 -6.37
CA LYS A 25 -16.10 -19.78 -6.63
C LYS A 25 -16.45 -19.80 -8.10
N TYR A 26 -15.47 -19.55 -8.97
CA TYR A 26 -15.65 -19.57 -10.43
C TYR A 26 -16.03 -20.97 -10.94
N GLU A 27 -15.39 -22.01 -10.41
CA GLU A 27 -15.69 -23.42 -10.74
C GLU A 27 -17.03 -23.92 -10.16
N GLY A 28 -17.71 -23.14 -9.32
CA GLY A 28 -18.91 -23.58 -8.60
C GLY A 28 -18.64 -24.59 -7.47
N ASN A 29 -17.38 -24.86 -7.16
CA ASN A 29 -16.93 -25.83 -6.16
C ASN A 29 -16.72 -25.23 -4.75
N ARG A 30 -17.08 -23.96 -4.55
CA ARG A 30 -16.94 -23.29 -3.26
C ARG A 30 -17.99 -23.81 -2.28
N SER A 31 -17.54 -24.34 -1.14
CA SER A 31 -18.40 -24.75 -0.05
C SER A 31 -19.23 -23.56 0.47
N PRO A 32 -20.54 -23.73 0.74
CA PRO A 32 -21.39 -22.67 1.29
C PRO A 32 -20.98 -22.25 2.71
N LYS A 33 -20.16 -23.06 3.40
CA LYS A 33 -19.63 -22.70 4.74
C LYS A 33 -18.54 -21.63 4.71
N VAL A 34 -18.02 -21.29 3.52
CA VAL A 34 -16.96 -20.29 3.35
C VAL A 34 -17.62 -18.94 3.08
N GLU A 35 -17.75 -18.14 4.14
CA GLU A 35 -18.38 -16.83 4.12
C GLU A 35 -17.49 -15.78 4.81
N GLY A 36 -17.74 -14.50 4.50
CA GLY A 36 -17.02 -13.38 5.09
C GLY A 36 -17.21 -12.10 4.28
N ALA A 37 -17.53 -10.99 4.96
CA ALA A 37 -17.64 -9.67 4.34
C ALA A 37 -16.26 -9.03 4.09
N THR A 38 -15.27 -9.39 4.91
CA THR A 38 -13.90 -8.88 4.82
C THR A 38 -12.93 -9.97 4.37
N ARG A 39 -11.76 -9.53 3.88
CA ARG A 39 -10.63 -10.39 3.51
C ARG A 39 -10.28 -11.37 4.63
N ALA A 40 -10.10 -10.84 5.84
CA ALA A 40 -9.74 -11.62 7.02
C ALA A 40 -10.82 -12.66 7.37
N ALA A 41 -12.10 -12.26 7.40
CA ALA A 41 -13.20 -13.18 7.69
C ALA A 41 -13.30 -14.33 6.67
N LEU A 42 -13.12 -14.03 5.38
CA LEU A 42 -13.19 -15.01 4.31
C LEU A 42 -12.01 -16.01 4.35
N ILE A 43 -10.80 -15.51 4.57
CA ILE A 43 -9.61 -16.36 4.74
C ILE A 43 -9.78 -17.24 5.98
N HIS A 44 -10.22 -16.65 7.09
CA HIS A 44 -10.45 -17.39 8.34
C HIS A 44 -11.45 -18.53 8.14
N SER A 45 -12.65 -18.26 7.62
CA SER A 45 -13.68 -19.30 7.40
C SER A 45 -13.20 -20.40 6.45
N TYR A 46 -12.47 -20.04 5.40
CA TYR A 46 -11.87 -21.01 4.48
C TYR A 46 -10.84 -21.91 5.17
N ARG A 47 -9.94 -21.33 5.96
CA ARG A 47 -8.88 -22.06 6.67
C ARG A 47 -9.43 -22.90 7.81
N THR A 48 -10.46 -22.45 8.52
CA THR A 48 -11.18 -23.27 9.52
C THR A 48 -11.80 -24.51 8.87
N LEU A 49 -12.38 -24.36 7.66
CA LEU A 49 -13.00 -25.47 6.95
C LEU A 49 -11.98 -26.48 6.39
N LYS A 50 -10.90 -25.99 5.76
CA LYS A 50 -9.88 -26.84 5.13
C LYS A 50 -8.84 -27.39 6.12
N GLY A 51 -8.64 -26.70 7.23
CA GLY A 51 -7.60 -26.95 8.22
C GLY A 51 -6.31 -26.17 7.95
N GLY A 52 -5.61 -25.77 9.01
CA GLY A 52 -4.39 -24.96 8.92
C GLY A 52 -3.22 -25.62 8.16
N LYS A 53 -3.25 -26.95 7.99
CA LYS A 53 -2.25 -27.70 7.23
C LYS A 53 -2.54 -27.78 5.73
N TYR A 54 -3.71 -27.32 5.27
CA TYR A 54 -4.06 -27.33 3.85
C TYR A 54 -3.14 -26.36 3.09
N VAL A 55 -2.57 -26.80 1.98
CA VAL A 55 -1.74 -25.99 1.09
C VAL A 55 -2.30 -26.13 -0.33
N PRO A 56 -2.73 -25.04 -0.99
CA PRO A 56 -3.19 -25.09 -2.38
C PRO A 56 -2.14 -25.67 -3.33
N LYS A 57 -2.56 -26.39 -4.37
CA LYS A 57 -1.64 -27.01 -5.34
C LYS A 57 -0.89 -25.96 -6.17
N THR A 58 -1.50 -24.80 -6.41
CA THR A 58 -0.98 -23.72 -7.24
C THR A 58 0.04 -22.85 -6.53
N ILE A 59 0.22 -23.00 -5.22
CA ILE A 59 1.06 -22.09 -4.44
C ILE A 59 2.54 -22.21 -4.82
N HIS A 60 3.21 -21.07 -4.92
CA HIS A 60 4.64 -21.02 -5.18
C HIS A 60 5.46 -21.67 -4.05
N GLY A 61 6.53 -22.40 -4.40
CA GLY A 61 7.35 -23.16 -3.45
C GLY A 61 7.91 -22.35 -2.28
N ALA A 62 8.24 -21.08 -2.51
CA ALA A 62 8.75 -20.17 -1.49
C ALA A 62 7.69 -19.70 -0.47
N LEU A 63 6.40 -19.89 -0.76
CA LEU A 63 5.27 -19.50 0.08
C LEU A 63 4.63 -20.68 0.78
N LYS A 64 4.97 -21.93 0.41
CA LYS A 64 4.47 -23.14 1.07
C LYS A 64 4.75 -23.08 2.57
N TRP A 65 3.77 -23.50 3.36
CA TRP A 65 3.90 -23.70 4.79
C TRP A 65 3.95 -25.19 5.12
N SER A 66 4.57 -25.50 6.25
CA SER A 66 4.76 -26.86 6.76
C SER A 66 4.87 -26.83 8.27
N GLU A 67 5.06 -27.98 8.92
CA GLU A 67 5.27 -28.02 10.38
C GLU A 67 6.53 -27.27 10.84
N LYS A 68 7.51 -27.06 9.94
CA LYS A 68 8.73 -26.29 10.22
C LYS A 68 8.57 -24.79 10.02
N ASP A 69 7.59 -24.38 9.22
CA ASP A 69 7.27 -22.98 8.89
C ASP A 69 5.74 -22.88 8.82
N PRO A 70 5.08 -22.85 10.00
CA PRO A 70 3.64 -22.90 10.07
C PRO A 70 3.03 -21.59 9.59
N PHE A 71 1.90 -21.71 8.90
CA PHE A 71 0.99 -20.60 8.71
C PHE A 71 -0.17 -20.83 9.68
N GLU A 72 -0.17 -20.11 10.79
CA GLU A 72 -1.17 -20.28 11.85
C GLU A 72 -2.49 -19.65 11.47
N VAL A 73 -3.61 -20.26 11.87
CA VAL A 73 -4.93 -19.68 11.69
C VAL A 73 -5.05 -18.64 12.79
N GLU A 74 -5.00 -17.37 12.43
CA GLU A 74 -5.19 -16.28 13.37
C GLU A 74 -6.61 -16.34 13.95
N ASP A 75 -6.78 -15.86 15.18
CA ASP A 75 -8.11 -15.69 15.75
C ASP A 75 -8.95 -14.76 14.86
N PRO A 76 -10.30 -14.90 14.88
CA PRO A 76 -11.18 -14.03 14.12
C PRO A 76 -10.82 -12.58 14.41
N TYR A 77 -10.41 -11.84 13.38
CA TYR A 77 -10.08 -10.43 13.51
C TYR A 77 -11.30 -9.72 14.12
N LYS A 78 -11.15 -9.24 15.36
CA LYS A 78 -12.16 -8.39 15.98
C LYS A 78 -12.05 -7.04 15.29
N GLU A 79 -12.97 -6.78 14.37
CA GLU A 79 -13.12 -5.45 13.80
C GLU A 79 -13.26 -4.47 14.96
N ALA A 80 -12.41 -3.43 14.95
CA ALA A 80 -12.54 -2.36 15.92
C ALA A 80 -13.93 -1.75 15.74
N GLU A 81 -14.65 -1.56 16.84
CA GLU A 81 -15.93 -0.87 16.79
C GLU A 81 -15.70 0.55 16.28
N TRP A 82 -16.38 0.89 15.18
CA TRP A 82 -16.33 2.24 14.64
C TRP A 82 -16.89 3.22 15.66
N GLU A 83 -16.03 4.09 16.19
CA GLU A 83 -16.44 5.19 17.06
C GLU A 83 -16.38 6.53 16.32
N LEU A 84 -17.43 7.33 16.49
CA LEU A 84 -17.43 8.73 16.06
C LEU A 84 -16.56 9.54 17.02
N VAL A 85 -15.35 9.88 16.58
CA VAL A 85 -14.46 10.79 17.30
C VAL A 85 -15.11 12.17 17.34
N LYS A 86 -15.69 12.52 18.48
CA LYS A 86 -16.21 13.88 18.71
C LYS A 86 -15.01 14.81 18.79
N HIS A 87 -14.81 15.61 17.74
CA HIS A 87 -13.97 16.80 17.85
C HIS A 87 -14.67 17.80 18.78
N THR A 88 -14.41 17.70 20.08
CA THR A 88 -14.66 18.82 20.98
C THR A 88 -13.77 19.96 20.51
N LYS A 89 -14.38 21.00 19.89
CA LYS A 89 -13.72 22.30 19.75
C LYS A 89 -13.21 22.66 21.13
N GLY A 90 -11.88 22.68 21.29
CA GLY A 90 -11.24 23.00 22.55
C GLY A 90 -11.83 24.29 23.08
N LYS A 91 -12.62 24.20 24.15
CA LYS A 91 -12.66 25.31 25.09
C LYS A 91 -11.25 25.34 25.66
N ASN A 92 -10.59 26.50 25.61
CA ASN A 92 -9.45 26.79 26.47
C ASN A 92 -9.87 26.51 27.91
N SER A 93 -9.67 25.28 28.34
CA SER A 93 -9.61 24.90 29.73
C SER A 93 -8.17 24.52 29.93
N ASP A 94 -7.47 25.28 30.76
CA ASP A 94 -6.23 24.89 31.40
C ASP A 94 -6.45 23.60 32.20
N GLN A 95 -6.64 22.49 31.49
CA GLN A 95 -6.57 21.17 32.07
C GLN A 95 -5.09 20.86 32.15
N LYS A 96 -4.55 21.01 33.37
CA LYS A 96 -3.29 20.38 33.77
C LYS A 96 -3.31 18.95 33.24
N LEU A 97 -2.53 18.72 32.20
CA LEU A 97 -2.23 17.39 31.71
C LEU A 97 -1.73 16.59 32.90
N ASN A 98 -2.37 15.45 33.13
CA ASN A 98 -1.96 14.52 34.17
C ASN A 98 -0.51 14.11 33.84
N ALA A 99 0.45 14.56 34.65
CA ALA A 99 1.89 14.43 34.39
C ALA A 99 2.39 12.95 34.28
N ASN A 100 1.49 11.98 34.45
CA ASN A 100 1.78 10.55 34.48
C ASN A 100 1.30 9.77 33.26
N ALA A 101 0.72 10.41 32.22
CA ALA A 101 0.47 9.73 30.95
C ALA A 101 1.78 9.62 30.16
N LYS A 102 2.62 8.64 30.51
CA LYS A 102 3.89 8.37 29.82
C LYS A 102 3.58 7.76 28.45
N TYR A 103 3.48 8.60 27.43
CA TYR A 103 3.35 8.16 26.04
C TYR A 103 4.55 7.26 25.68
N VAL A 104 4.28 6.06 25.20
CA VAL A 104 5.32 5.10 24.76
C VAL A 104 5.30 5.06 23.23
N PRO A 105 6.35 5.54 22.54
CA PRO A 105 6.44 5.42 21.09
C PRO A 105 6.58 3.95 20.67
N ALA A 106 6.03 3.61 19.51
CA ALA A 106 6.17 2.29 18.92
C ALA A 106 7.65 1.99 18.60
N LYS A 107 8.03 0.71 18.67
CA LYS A 107 9.40 0.27 18.43
C LYS A 107 9.82 0.62 16.99
N GLY A 108 10.76 1.55 16.84
CA GLY A 108 11.24 2.03 15.54
C GLY A 108 10.71 3.40 15.10
N SER A 109 9.84 4.04 15.89
CA SER A 109 9.43 5.43 15.65
C SER A 109 10.13 6.39 16.63
N THR A 110 10.49 7.56 16.12
CA THR A 110 10.98 8.68 16.93
C THR A 110 9.85 9.70 17.03
N GLN A 111 9.60 10.23 18.23
CA GLN A 111 8.64 11.32 18.38
C GLN A 111 9.11 12.53 17.56
N LEU A 112 8.26 13.00 16.65
CA LEU A 112 8.40 14.34 16.09
C LEU A 112 7.98 15.33 17.17
N ALA A 113 8.90 16.21 17.58
CA ALA A 113 8.54 17.34 18.41
C ALA A 113 7.43 18.13 17.70
N MET A 114 6.32 18.41 18.39
CA MET A 114 5.28 19.28 17.85
C MET A 114 5.91 20.63 17.54
N LEU A 115 6.01 20.97 16.25
CA LEU A 115 6.29 22.32 15.81
C LEU A 115 5.09 23.19 16.22
N SER A 116 5.32 24.14 17.13
CA SER A 116 4.33 25.17 17.46
C SER A 116 3.86 25.81 16.17
N THR A 117 2.56 25.83 15.95
CA THR A 117 1.95 26.51 14.80
C THR A 117 1.73 27.97 15.15
N ASP A 118 2.82 28.67 15.51
CA ASP A 118 2.81 30.13 15.55
C ASP A 118 3.40 30.61 14.23
N ALA A 119 2.56 31.32 13.49
CA ALA A 119 2.85 31.82 12.17
C ALA A 119 3.98 32.86 12.21
N ASP A 120 5.20 32.46 11.83
CA ASP A 120 6.00 33.23 10.89
C ASP A 120 7.11 32.37 10.25
N GLY A 121 7.31 32.52 8.95
CA GLY A 121 8.41 31.86 8.22
C GLY A 121 8.09 30.49 7.60
N ARG A 122 7.64 30.49 6.34
CA ARG A 122 7.60 29.31 5.47
C ARG A 122 9.01 28.71 5.33
N THR A 123 9.36 27.68 6.10
CA THR A 123 10.52 26.85 5.78
C THR A 123 10.12 25.86 4.69
N LYS A 124 10.55 26.14 3.46
CA LYS A 124 10.42 25.25 2.31
C LYS A 124 10.97 23.87 2.68
N ARG A 125 10.18 22.82 2.43
CA ARG A 125 10.63 21.42 2.47
C ARG A 125 11.92 21.32 1.66
N LYS A 126 13.03 20.94 2.29
CA LYS A 126 14.29 20.70 1.57
C LYS A 126 14.14 19.41 0.77
N TYR A 127 14.03 19.58 -0.54
CA TYR A 127 14.26 18.53 -1.52
C TYR A 127 15.64 17.92 -1.29
N THR A 128 15.72 16.61 -1.07
CA THR A 128 16.97 15.85 -0.96
C THR A 128 17.44 15.39 -2.35
N GLY A 129 17.44 16.30 -3.32
CA GLY A 129 18.15 16.10 -4.57
C GLY A 129 19.46 16.88 -4.52
N ASP A 130 20.54 16.17 -4.79
CA ASP A 130 21.89 16.68 -4.91
C ASP A 130 21.95 17.85 -5.92
N PRO A 131 22.57 19.00 -5.62
CA PRO A 131 22.77 20.07 -6.59
C PRO A 131 24.01 19.73 -7.43
N GLY A 132 23.91 18.67 -8.22
CA GLY A 132 24.96 18.20 -9.12
C GLY A 132 24.66 18.55 -10.57
N ASP A 133 25.42 19.51 -11.09
CA ASP A 133 25.75 19.77 -12.50
C ASP A 133 24.61 19.93 -13.55
N SER A 134 24.39 21.17 -13.96
CA SER A 134 23.34 21.64 -14.86
C SER A 134 23.56 21.34 -16.35
N ASN A 135 23.94 20.11 -16.72
CA ASN A 135 24.03 19.77 -18.14
C ASN A 135 23.61 18.37 -18.55
N GLU A 136 22.98 17.61 -17.64
CA GLU A 136 22.38 16.34 -18.03
C GLU A 136 20.89 16.56 -18.34
N ARG A 137 20.54 16.36 -19.61
CA ARG A 137 19.15 16.30 -20.11
C ARG A 137 18.47 15.05 -19.54
N TYR A 138 18.23 15.06 -18.24
CA TYR A 138 17.37 14.08 -17.58
C TYR A 138 15.92 14.31 -17.96
N PRO A 139 15.10 13.25 -17.99
CA PRO A 139 13.78 13.33 -18.60
C PRO A 139 12.96 14.41 -17.91
N LEU A 140 12.35 15.28 -18.72
CA LEU A 140 11.39 16.29 -18.26
C LEU A 140 10.25 15.57 -17.53
N CYS A 141 10.42 15.37 -16.23
CA CYS A 141 9.30 15.00 -15.38
C CYS A 141 8.36 16.19 -15.39
N PHE A 142 7.15 15.98 -15.88
CA PHE A 142 6.12 17.01 -15.89
C PHE A 142 5.84 17.42 -14.44
N THR A 143 5.83 18.74 -14.20
CA THR A 143 5.51 19.26 -12.88
C THR A 143 4.02 19.06 -12.62
N TRP A 144 3.69 18.29 -11.60
CA TRP A 144 2.31 18.07 -11.18
C TRP A 144 1.58 19.40 -10.95
N ASN A 145 0.38 19.53 -11.53
CA ASN A 145 -0.51 20.65 -11.28
C ASN A 145 -1.74 20.19 -10.49
N GLU A 146 -1.93 20.77 -9.30
CA GLU A 146 -3.04 20.48 -8.39
C GLU A 146 -4.40 20.85 -8.98
N ALA A 147 -4.48 21.91 -9.78
CA ALA A 147 -5.75 22.39 -10.32
C ALA A 147 -6.34 21.46 -11.39
N THR A 148 -5.48 20.71 -12.10
CA THR A 148 -5.89 19.85 -13.23
C THR A 148 -5.74 18.36 -12.93
N TYR A 149 -5.24 17.99 -11.75
CA TYR A 149 -4.94 16.61 -11.36
C TYR A 149 -4.13 15.85 -12.43
N SER A 150 -3.15 16.52 -13.05
CA SER A 150 -2.42 16.00 -14.22
C SER A 150 -1.56 14.76 -13.95
N CYS A 151 -1.35 14.38 -12.68
CA CYS A 151 -0.48 13.27 -12.29
C CYS A 151 -0.83 11.94 -12.95
N ALA A 152 -2.10 11.70 -13.26
CA ALA A 152 -2.53 10.50 -13.95
C ALA A 152 -2.02 10.41 -15.40
N PHE A 153 -1.72 11.56 -16.03
CA PHE A 153 -1.34 11.67 -17.45
C PHE A 153 0.14 11.99 -17.65
N ASP A 154 0.84 12.48 -16.63
CA ASP A 154 2.26 12.83 -16.71
C ASP A 154 3.14 11.64 -17.14
N THR A 155 2.79 10.42 -16.70
CA THR A 155 3.47 9.18 -17.11
C THR A 155 3.22 8.84 -18.59
N LEU A 156 2.00 9.04 -19.07
CA LEU A 156 1.64 8.83 -20.48
C LEU A 156 2.44 9.76 -21.39
N PHE A 157 2.48 11.05 -21.08
CA PHE A 157 3.26 12.01 -21.86
C PHE A 157 4.77 11.73 -21.82
N GLY A 158 5.29 11.25 -20.68
CA GLY A 158 6.68 10.82 -20.58
C GLY A 158 7.02 9.66 -21.52
N ILE A 159 6.15 8.64 -21.56
CA ILE A 159 6.30 7.49 -22.47
C ILE A 159 6.21 7.93 -23.93
N LEU A 160 5.19 8.72 -24.29
CA LEU A 160 5.00 9.20 -25.65
C LEU A 160 6.16 10.08 -26.12
N HIS A 161 6.66 10.96 -25.26
CA HIS A 161 7.81 11.81 -25.56
C HIS A 161 9.08 10.98 -25.78
N HIS A 162 9.31 9.95 -24.96
CA HIS A 162 10.44 9.03 -25.17
C HIS A 162 10.33 8.26 -26.49
N VAL A 163 9.14 7.77 -26.84
CA VAL A 163 8.88 7.11 -28.13
C VAL A 163 9.12 8.07 -29.29
N TYR A 164 8.63 9.30 -29.21
CA TYR A 164 8.86 10.34 -30.21
C TYR A 164 10.35 10.63 -30.41
N GLN A 165 11.12 10.77 -29.33
CA GLN A 165 12.56 11.01 -29.42
C GLN A 165 13.33 9.80 -29.99
N SER A 166 12.94 8.58 -29.60
CA SER A 166 13.64 7.35 -29.99
C SER A 166 13.29 6.87 -31.40
N GLN A 167 12.06 7.13 -31.86
CA GLN A 167 11.51 6.59 -33.11
C GLN A 167 10.73 7.65 -33.90
N ASN A 168 11.29 8.86 -34.03
CA ASN A 168 10.63 9.99 -34.67
C ASN A 168 10.19 9.69 -36.12
N ILE A 169 10.98 8.91 -36.87
CA ILE A 169 10.72 8.60 -38.28
C ILE A 169 9.43 7.76 -38.44
N LEU A 170 9.26 6.71 -37.63
CA LEU A 170 8.07 5.85 -37.64
C LEU A 170 6.84 6.56 -37.08
N TRP A 171 7.06 7.42 -36.08
CA TRP A 171 6.00 8.25 -35.50
C TRP A 171 5.43 9.22 -36.54
N CYS A 172 6.29 9.96 -37.24
CA CYS A 172 5.87 10.91 -38.27
C CYS A 172 5.20 10.22 -39.47
N SER A 173 5.72 9.07 -39.93
CA SER A 173 5.11 8.34 -41.05
C SER A 173 3.69 7.84 -40.73
N ASN A 174 3.46 7.37 -39.50
CA ASN A 174 2.16 6.84 -39.11
C ASN A 174 1.14 7.94 -38.82
N ILE A 175 1.54 9.07 -38.22
CA ILE A 175 0.62 10.19 -37.96
C ILE A 175 0.21 10.89 -39.27
N GLN A 176 1.13 11.06 -40.23
CA GLN A 176 0.79 11.64 -41.52
C GLN A 176 -0.18 10.77 -42.33
N SER A 177 -0.18 9.46 -42.13
CA SER A 177 -1.08 8.53 -42.83
C SER A 177 -2.53 8.53 -42.31
N GLN A 178 -2.82 9.25 -41.21
CA GLN A 178 -4.13 9.28 -40.56
C GLN A 178 -4.87 10.62 -40.69
N ASN A 179 -4.33 11.58 -41.46
CA ASN A 179 -5.04 12.78 -41.94
C ASN A 179 -5.33 12.64 -43.43
#